data_AF-A0A5B0AJW8-F1
#
_entry.id   AF-A0A5B0AJW8-F1
#
_cell.length_a   1.000
_cell.length_b   1.000
_cell.length_c   1.000
_cell.angle_alpha   90.00
_cell.angle_beta   90.00
_cell.angle_gamma   90.00
#
_symmetry.space_group_name_H-M   'P 1'
#
loop_
_entity.id
_entity.type
_entity.pdbx_description
1 polymer ?
#
loop_
_entity_poly.entity_id
_entity_poly.type
_entity_poly.pdbx_seq_one_letter_code
_entity_poly.pdbx_strand_id
1 'polypeptide(L)'
;MTAVRAGRRTVEIHRPDKVLFPGGKGVPEYTKADLVAYYREIAPFMLPHLKDRPLMLERHPNGIDGPMFMQKNVQDHDPDWIRRVEVPKEGGTVLHPVCDDTATLVHFADQACLTLHRWLARVSSDGVLGRPDRLVLDLDPATDDFEPVRATARLLHGFLGELALPAALMTTGSRGLHVVVPLDGRHGFDEVHTFAKDLADTLAARHPDRLTTEARKKDRGDRLYLDVQRNAYAQTVVAPFTVRARPGAPVAVPIGWEQLDDPQLTARRWTIADAVEQARTKPWSGLSGRGRALGPARRRLDALRG
;
A
#
# COMPACT_ATOMS: atom_id res chain seq x y z
N MET A 1 -9.13 26.78 -14.26
CA MET A 1 -8.24 26.31 -13.18
C MET A 1 -8.85 26.75 -11.87
N THR A 2 -8.63 25.99 -10.80
CA THR A 2 -9.17 26.32 -9.47
C THR A 2 -8.06 26.24 -8.45
N ALA A 3 -7.88 27.29 -7.65
CA ALA A 3 -6.91 27.33 -6.58
C ALA A 3 -7.41 26.59 -5.33
N VAL A 4 -6.62 25.64 -4.81
CA VAL A 4 -6.95 24.87 -3.60
C VAL A 4 -5.89 25.10 -2.53
N ARG A 5 -6.31 25.60 -1.36
CA ARG A 5 -5.44 25.71 -0.19
C ARG A 5 -5.15 24.33 0.40
N ALA A 6 -3.87 23.99 0.52
CA ALA A 6 -3.36 22.72 1.03
C ALA A 6 -2.23 22.98 2.04
N GLY A 7 -2.59 23.02 3.33
CA GLY A 7 -1.67 23.41 4.39
C GLY A 7 -1.19 24.86 4.23
N ARG A 8 0.13 25.05 4.05
CA ARG A 8 0.77 26.37 3.90
C ARG A 8 0.83 26.87 2.45
N ARG A 9 0.39 26.06 1.48
CA ARG A 9 0.47 26.38 0.05
C ARG A 9 -0.91 26.45 -0.58
N THR A 10 -0.97 27.12 -1.72
CA THR A 10 -2.10 27.06 -2.66
C THR A 10 -1.63 26.32 -3.90
N VAL A 11 -2.39 25.31 -4.32
CA VAL A 11 -2.09 24.49 -5.50
C VAL A 11 -3.14 24.77 -6.56
N GLU A 12 -2.70 25.06 -7.78
CA GLU A 12 -3.57 25.25 -8.93
C GLU A 12 -4.04 23.89 -9.49
N ILE A 13 -5.35 23.72 -9.63
CA ILE A 13 -5.97 22.51 -10.18
C ILE A 13 -6.41 22.76 -11.62
N HIS A 14 -5.88 21.96 -12.53
CA HIS A 14 -6.12 22.05 -13.96
C HIS A 14 -7.24 21.09 -14.39
N ARG A 15 -8.21 21.57 -15.17
CA ARG A 15 -9.36 20.77 -15.64
C ARG A 15 -10.04 20.01 -14.49
N PRO A 16 -10.52 20.73 -13.45
CA PRO A 16 -11.14 20.11 -12.26
C PRO A 16 -12.32 19.21 -12.63
N ASP A 17 -13.11 19.59 -13.62
CA ASP A 17 -14.30 18.84 -14.08
C ASP A 17 -13.95 17.63 -14.96
N LYS A 18 -12.66 17.34 -15.19
CA LYS A 18 -12.26 16.15 -15.94
C LYS A 18 -12.71 14.90 -15.18
N VAL A 19 -13.56 14.11 -15.80
CA VAL A 19 -13.94 12.77 -15.33
C VAL A 19 -12.70 11.88 -15.31
N LEU A 20 -12.39 11.32 -14.13
CA LEU A 20 -11.31 10.33 -13.96
C LEU A 20 -11.88 8.93 -13.76
N PHE A 21 -13.08 8.82 -13.18
CA PHE A 21 -13.81 7.59 -12.97
C PHE A 21 -15.22 7.76 -13.55
N PRO A 22 -15.49 7.24 -14.76
CA PRO A 22 -16.81 7.32 -15.35
C PRO A 22 -17.88 6.63 -14.50
N GLY A 23 -19.06 7.23 -14.45
CA GLY A 23 -20.22 6.64 -13.78
C GLY A 23 -20.80 5.46 -14.57
N GLY A 24 -21.63 4.67 -13.90
CA GLY A 24 -22.31 3.53 -14.50
C GLY A 24 -23.51 3.08 -13.67
N LYS A 25 -24.12 1.93 -14.01
CA LYS A 25 -25.25 1.40 -13.25
C LYS A 25 -24.87 1.17 -11.79
N GLY A 26 -25.37 2.03 -10.89
CA GLY A 26 -25.13 1.97 -9.45
C GLY A 26 -23.72 2.41 -9.02
N VAL A 27 -22.90 2.95 -9.92
CA VAL A 27 -21.54 3.43 -9.60
C VAL A 27 -21.46 4.92 -9.93
N PRO A 28 -21.13 5.79 -8.95
CA PRO A 28 -21.03 7.22 -9.18
C PRO A 28 -19.86 7.59 -10.09
N GLU A 29 -20.02 8.68 -10.82
CA GLU A 29 -18.93 9.33 -11.55
C GLU A 29 -18.08 10.16 -10.58
N TYR A 30 -16.76 10.17 -10.78
CA TYR A 30 -15.85 11.03 -10.05
C TYR A 30 -14.90 11.79 -10.97
N THR A 31 -14.77 13.07 -10.70
CA THR A 31 -13.91 14.03 -11.39
C THR A 31 -12.55 14.15 -10.70
N LYS A 32 -11.65 14.91 -11.34
CA LYS A 32 -10.40 15.33 -10.71
C LYS A 32 -10.65 16.17 -9.45
N ALA A 33 -11.67 17.02 -9.45
CA ALA A 33 -12.01 17.81 -8.28
C ALA A 33 -12.35 16.93 -7.07
N ASP A 34 -13.10 15.83 -7.30
CA ASP A 34 -13.44 14.85 -6.25
C ASP A 34 -12.19 14.15 -5.72
N LEU A 35 -11.28 13.74 -6.61
CA LEU A 35 -10.01 13.12 -6.22
C LEU A 35 -9.15 14.09 -5.38
N VAL A 36 -9.08 15.36 -5.79
CA VAL A 36 -8.36 16.42 -5.06
C VAL A 36 -8.99 16.66 -3.69
N ALA A 37 -10.31 16.74 -3.60
CA ALA A 37 -11.03 16.93 -2.36
C ALA A 37 -10.78 15.77 -1.39
N TYR A 38 -10.92 14.53 -1.87
CA TYR A 38 -10.62 13.31 -1.12
C TYR A 38 -9.20 13.33 -0.55
N TYR A 39 -8.20 13.55 -1.42
CA TYR A 39 -6.81 13.54 -1.00
C TYR A 39 -6.47 14.67 -0.02
N ARG A 40 -7.12 15.83 -0.14
CA ARG A 40 -6.98 16.91 0.84
C ARG A 40 -7.54 16.51 2.20
N GLU A 41 -8.70 15.87 2.24
CA GLU A 41 -9.39 15.49 3.47
C GLU A 41 -8.72 14.31 4.19
N ILE A 42 -8.26 13.30 3.44
CA ILE A 42 -7.61 12.11 4.00
C ILE A 42 -6.16 12.36 4.43
N ALA A 43 -5.56 13.48 4.03
CA ALA A 43 -4.15 13.80 4.26
C ALA A 43 -3.67 13.59 5.71
N PRO A 44 -4.40 13.99 6.78
CA PRO A 44 -3.97 13.77 8.16
C PRO A 44 -3.77 12.29 8.51
N PHE A 45 -4.49 11.38 7.85
CA PHE A 45 -4.40 9.92 8.05
C PHE A 45 -3.39 9.28 7.09
N MET A 46 -3.30 9.78 5.86
CA MET A 46 -2.44 9.21 4.81
C MET A 46 -0.97 9.63 4.94
N LEU A 47 -0.69 10.90 5.28
CA LEU A 47 0.69 11.42 5.31
C LEU A 47 1.63 10.67 6.27
N PRO A 48 1.23 10.24 7.48
CA PRO A 48 2.09 9.42 8.34
C PRO A 48 2.59 8.12 7.68
N HIS A 49 1.83 7.60 6.70
CA HIS A 49 2.15 6.41 5.92
C HIS A 49 3.05 6.69 4.71
N LEU A 50 3.08 7.92 4.20
CA LEU A 50 3.90 8.34 3.06
C LEU A 50 5.22 9.00 3.48
N LYS A 51 5.25 9.60 4.67
CA LYS A 51 6.34 10.43 5.15
C LYS A 51 7.71 9.76 5.00
N ASP A 52 8.65 10.51 4.43
CA ASP A 52 10.04 10.14 4.15
C ASP A 52 10.19 8.91 3.22
N ARG A 53 9.15 8.50 2.49
CA ARG A 53 9.21 7.35 1.59
C ARG A 53 9.26 7.79 0.14
N PRO A 54 10.20 7.27 -0.66
CA PRO A 54 10.14 7.39 -2.11
C PRO A 54 8.84 6.77 -2.64
N LEU A 55 8.29 7.36 -3.70
CA LEU A 55 7.03 6.94 -4.29
C LEU A 55 7.19 6.56 -5.75
N MET A 56 6.32 5.66 -6.20
CA MET A 56 6.00 5.43 -7.61
C MET A 56 4.53 5.81 -7.80
N LEU A 57 4.28 6.67 -8.78
CA LEU A 57 2.96 7.26 -9.03
C LEU A 57 2.30 6.58 -10.22
N GLU A 58 1.10 6.06 -10.03
CA GLU A 58 0.29 5.51 -11.12
C GLU A 58 -0.64 6.61 -11.66
N ARG A 59 -0.34 7.10 -12.85
CA ARG A 59 -1.04 8.25 -13.44
C ARG A 59 -1.97 7.82 -14.57
N HIS A 60 -3.16 8.41 -14.56
CA HIS A 60 -4.21 8.21 -15.56
C HIS A 60 -4.68 9.57 -16.09
N PRO A 61 -3.89 10.24 -16.97
CA PRO A 61 -4.16 11.62 -17.39
C PRO A 61 -5.53 11.85 -18.01
N ASN A 62 -6.16 10.80 -18.55
CA ASN A 62 -7.47 10.80 -19.20
C ASN A 62 -8.47 9.85 -18.50
N GLY A 63 -8.28 9.60 -17.21
CA GLY A 63 -9.15 8.70 -16.43
C GLY A 63 -8.86 7.23 -16.66
N ILE A 64 -9.59 6.37 -15.93
CA ILE A 64 -9.32 4.92 -15.84
C ILE A 64 -9.54 4.14 -17.16
N ASP A 65 -10.28 4.72 -18.10
CA ASP A 65 -10.51 4.13 -19.44
C ASP A 65 -9.44 4.56 -20.45
N GLY A 66 -8.57 5.50 -20.07
CA GLY A 66 -7.48 6.00 -20.89
C GLY A 66 -6.15 5.27 -20.64
N PRO A 67 -5.07 5.72 -21.30
CA PRO A 67 -3.74 5.19 -21.06
C PRO A 67 -3.24 5.53 -19.66
N MET A 68 -2.53 4.57 -19.07
CA MET A 68 -1.84 4.71 -17.78
C MET A 68 -0.33 4.72 -17.96
N PHE A 69 0.39 5.33 -17.01
CA PHE A 69 1.83 5.13 -16.88
C PHE A 69 2.28 5.14 -15.41
N MET A 70 3.37 4.41 -15.14
CA MET A 70 4.03 4.37 -13.83
C MET A 70 5.19 5.35 -13.83
N GLN A 71 5.07 6.43 -13.04
CA GLN A 71 6.11 7.43 -12.88
C GLN A 71 6.94 7.14 -11.64
N LYS A 72 8.21 6.81 -11.84
CA LYS A 72 9.21 6.72 -10.75
C LYS A 72 10.00 8.01 -10.61
N ASN A 73 10.41 8.59 -11.73
CA ASN A 73 11.20 9.82 -11.78
C ASN A 73 10.31 11.05 -11.68
N VAL A 74 10.67 12.00 -10.83
CA VAL A 74 10.16 13.38 -10.94
C VAL A 74 10.51 13.97 -12.31
N GLN A 75 9.67 14.89 -12.78
CA GLN A 75 9.84 15.57 -14.05
C GLN A 75 10.43 16.96 -13.84
N ASP A 76 11.08 17.51 -14.87
CA ASP A 76 11.71 18.85 -14.78
C ASP A 76 10.70 19.96 -14.47
N HIS A 77 9.45 19.77 -14.88
CA HIS A 77 8.36 20.71 -14.63
C HIS A 77 7.64 20.49 -13.28
N ASP A 78 8.00 19.46 -12.51
CA ASP A 78 7.43 19.28 -11.18
C ASP A 78 7.88 20.44 -10.28
N PRO A 79 7.00 20.98 -9.42
CA PRO A 79 7.35 22.08 -8.52
C PRO A 79 8.60 21.81 -7.67
N ASP A 80 9.36 22.87 -7.41
CA ASP A 80 10.61 22.85 -6.64
C ASP A 80 10.40 22.43 -5.18
N TRP A 81 9.24 22.73 -4.61
CA TRP A 81 8.87 22.40 -3.25
C TRP A 81 8.52 20.93 -3.04
N ILE A 82 8.38 20.13 -4.10
CA ILE A 82 8.22 18.67 -3.98
C ILE A 82 9.58 18.07 -3.66
N ARG A 83 9.70 17.47 -2.48
CA ARG A 83 10.92 16.77 -2.05
C ARG A 83 11.21 15.60 -2.98
N ARG A 84 12.49 15.44 -3.31
CA ARG A 84 13.02 14.44 -4.23
C ARG A 84 14.10 13.64 -3.52
N VAL A 85 14.18 12.34 -3.76
CA VAL A 85 15.26 11.49 -3.26
C VAL A 85 15.82 10.67 -4.40
N GLU A 86 17.14 10.76 -4.57
CA GLU A 86 17.86 9.94 -5.53
C GLU A 86 18.06 8.53 -4.96
N VAL A 87 17.65 7.52 -5.72
CA VAL A 87 17.69 6.12 -5.31
C VAL A 87 18.54 5.32 -6.29
N PRO A 88 19.54 4.55 -5.82
CA PRO A 88 20.34 3.69 -6.68
C PRO A 88 19.50 2.60 -7.36
N LYS A 89 19.84 2.31 -8.61
CA LYS A 89 19.37 1.15 -9.37
C LYS A 89 20.53 0.54 -10.15
N GLU A 90 20.31 -0.61 -10.76
CA GLU A 90 21.26 -1.15 -11.72
C GLU A 90 21.50 -0.14 -12.85
N GLY A 91 22.78 0.20 -13.09
CA GLY A 91 23.20 1.12 -14.14
C GLY A 91 22.84 2.60 -13.92
N GLY A 92 22.54 3.04 -12.69
CA GLY A 92 22.38 4.47 -12.38
C GLY A 92 21.48 4.76 -11.19
N THR A 93 20.74 5.86 -11.26
CA THR A 93 19.83 6.30 -10.19
C THR A 93 18.45 6.64 -10.75
N VAL A 94 17.48 6.79 -9.83
CA VAL A 94 16.14 7.32 -10.12
C VAL A 94 15.82 8.39 -9.09
N LEU A 95 15.36 9.55 -9.53
CA LEU A 95 14.99 10.66 -8.65
C LEU A 95 13.49 10.55 -8.29
N HIS A 96 13.20 9.91 -7.16
CA HIS A 96 11.84 9.65 -6.73
C HIS A 96 11.19 10.85 -6.01
N PRO A 97 9.88 11.10 -6.20
CA PRO A 97 9.14 12.04 -5.36
C PRO A 97 8.92 11.48 -3.95
N VAL A 98 8.86 12.37 -2.97
CA VAL A 98 8.45 12.10 -1.59
C VAL A 98 7.26 12.99 -1.22
N CYS A 99 6.20 12.38 -0.66
CA CYS A 99 5.00 13.10 -0.24
C CYS A 99 4.98 13.30 1.28
N ASP A 100 5.51 14.43 1.72
CA ASP A 100 5.59 14.79 3.15
C ASP A 100 4.50 15.78 3.61
N ASP A 101 3.74 16.36 2.68
CA ASP A 101 2.70 17.34 3.00
C ASP A 101 1.46 17.26 2.09
N THR A 102 0.39 17.93 2.52
CA THR A 102 -0.90 17.96 1.83
C THR A 102 -0.82 18.62 0.45
N ALA A 103 0.09 19.58 0.26
CA ALA A 103 0.23 20.28 -1.02
C ALA A 103 0.81 19.34 -2.07
N THR A 104 1.81 18.53 -1.72
CA THR A 104 2.36 17.48 -2.60
C THR A 104 1.29 16.47 -2.98
N LEU A 105 0.50 16.02 -2.00
CA LEU A 105 -0.57 15.05 -2.24
C LEU A 105 -1.64 15.60 -3.20
N VAL A 106 -2.09 16.85 -2.98
CA VAL A 106 -3.05 17.54 -3.85
C VAL A 106 -2.48 17.78 -5.25
N HIS A 107 -1.19 18.11 -5.36
CA HIS A 107 -0.54 18.26 -6.66
C HIS A 107 -0.49 16.94 -7.43
N PHE A 108 -0.19 15.81 -6.77
CA PHE A 108 -0.26 14.51 -7.43
C PHE A 108 -1.67 14.19 -7.94
N ALA A 109 -2.71 14.54 -7.18
CA ALA A 109 -4.09 14.42 -7.63
C ALA A 109 -4.38 15.30 -8.87
N ASP A 110 -3.87 16.54 -8.91
CA ASP A 110 -3.97 17.39 -10.11
C ASP A 110 -3.27 16.75 -11.33
N GLN A 111 -2.15 16.09 -11.09
CA GLN A 111 -1.41 15.33 -12.10
C GLN A 111 -2.10 14.01 -12.50
N ALA A 112 -3.32 13.76 -12.02
CA ALA A 112 -4.12 12.54 -12.22
C ALA A 112 -3.38 11.28 -11.74
N CYS A 113 -2.58 11.40 -10.70
CA CYS A 113 -2.06 10.25 -9.95
C CYS A 113 -3.20 9.64 -9.15
N LEU A 114 -3.69 8.49 -9.59
CA LEU A 114 -4.78 7.78 -8.91
C LEU A 114 -4.24 6.94 -7.76
N THR A 115 -3.17 6.17 -8.02
CA THR A 115 -2.59 5.24 -7.04
C THR A 115 -1.18 5.67 -6.65
N LEU A 116 -0.92 5.85 -5.36
CA LEU A 116 0.41 6.06 -4.79
C LEU A 116 0.96 4.70 -4.31
N HIS A 117 2.10 4.31 -4.87
CA HIS A 117 2.87 3.15 -4.42
C HIS A 117 4.07 3.64 -3.63
N ARG A 118 4.25 3.14 -2.41
CA ARG A 118 5.31 3.54 -1.50
C ARG A 118 6.35 2.44 -1.33
N TRP A 119 7.59 2.87 -1.07
CA TRP A 119 8.64 1.98 -0.58
C TRP A 119 8.36 1.54 0.86
N LEU A 120 8.88 0.36 1.22
CA LEU A 120 8.80 -0.17 2.58
C LEU A 120 9.85 0.40 3.55
N ALA A 121 10.80 1.17 3.02
CA ALA A 121 11.79 1.91 3.80
C ALA A 121 11.51 3.41 3.76
N ARG A 122 11.94 4.10 4.81
CA ARG A 122 12.09 5.55 4.83
C ARG A 122 13.52 5.90 4.42
N VAL A 123 13.68 7.09 3.86
CA VAL A 123 14.97 7.74 3.70
C VAL A 123 15.31 8.36 5.04
N SER A 124 16.42 7.95 5.63
CA SER A 124 16.87 8.51 6.91
C SER A 124 17.38 9.95 6.75
N SER A 125 17.63 10.62 7.87
CA SER A 125 18.10 12.02 7.89
C SER A 125 19.47 12.21 7.23
N ASP A 126 20.29 11.17 7.18
CA ASP A 126 21.58 11.09 6.49
C ASP A 126 21.45 10.65 5.01
N GLY A 127 20.23 10.56 4.48
CA GLY A 127 19.96 10.25 3.07
C GLY A 127 20.01 8.77 2.73
N VAL A 128 20.21 7.88 3.70
CA VAL A 128 20.32 6.44 3.45
C VAL A 128 18.93 5.82 3.25
N LEU A 129 18.78 5.10 2.14
CA LEU A 129 17.67 4.20 1.88
C LEU A 129 18.20 2.76 1.91
N GLY A 130 17.49 1.85 2.56
CA GLY A 130 17.97 0.45 2.64
C GLY A 130 17.48 -0.35 3.84
N ARG A 131 16.80 0.31 4.78
CA ARG A 131 16.33 -0.31 6.02
C ARG A 131 14.79 -0.26 6.09
N PRO A 132 14.09 -1.32 5.66
CA PRO A 132 12.64 -1.38 5.74
C PRO A 132 12.16 -1.26 7.18
N ASP A 133 11.21 -0.36 7.42
CA ASP A 133 10.49 -0.28 8.68
C ASP A 133 9.13 -1.01 8.59
N ARG A 134 8.88 -1.72 7.48
CA ARG A 134 7.68 -2.52 7.23
C ARG A 134 8.04 -3.81 6.49
N LEU A 135 7.36 -4.89 6.85
CA LEU A 135 7.23 -6.10 6.04
C LEU A 135 5.77 -6.22 5.61
N VAL A 136 5.52 -6.61 4.35
CA VAL A 136 4.18 -6.77 3.80
C VAL A 136 4.00 -8.18 3.24
N LEU A 137 2.87 -8.79 3.55
CA LEU A 137 2.41 -10.04 2.97
C LEU A 137 1.15 -9.72 2.18
N ASP A 138 1.23 -9.89 0.86
CA ASP A 138 0.14 -9.58 -0.08
C ASP A 138 -0.65 -10.86 -0.35
N LEU A 139 -1.93 -10.82 0.04
CA LEU A 139 -2.86 -11.95 0.01
C LEU A 139 -3.80 -11.78 -1.18
N ASP A 140 -3.42 -12.31 -2.33
CA ASP A 140 -4.17 -12.16 -3.57
C ASP A 140 -4.93 -13.46 -3.93
N PRO A 141 -6.25 -13.41 -4.16
CA PRO A 141 -7.01 -14.58 -4.54
C PRO A 141 -6.76 -15.00 -6.00
N ALA A 142 -6.91 -16.29 -6.27
CA ALA A 142 -6.91 -16.84 -7.62
C ALA A 142 -8.20 -16.49 -8.39
N THR A 143 -9.33 -16.44 -7.68
CA THR A 143 -10.67 -16.16 -8.19
C THR A 143 -11.24 -14.88 -7.56
N ASP A 144 -12.50 -14.55 -7.83
CA ASP A 144 -13.21 -13.43 -7.18
C ASP A 144 -13.80 -13.80 -5.81
N ASP A 145 -13.59 -15.05 -5.33
CA ASP A 145 -13.97 -15.45 -3.98
C ASP A 145 -13.03 -14.82 -2.95
N PHE A 146 -13.62 -14.08 -2.00
CA PHE A 146 -12.89 -13.37 -0.97
C PHE A 146 -12.66 -14.22 0.30
N GLU A 147 -13.40 -15.32 0.48
CA GLU A 147 -13.30 -16.13 1.69
C GLU A 147 -11.91 -16.77 1.86
N PRO A 148 -11.24 -17.30 0.82
CA PRO A 148 -9.87 -17.78 0.94
C PRO A 148 -8.89 -16.71 1.45
N VAL A 149 -9.07 -15.45 1.03
CA VAL A 149 -8.26 -14.30 1.48
C VAL A 149 -8.50 -14.02 2.95
N ARG A 150 -9.77 -13.94 3.36
CA ARG A 150 -10.20 -13.73 4.76
C ARG A 150 -9.63 -14.81 5.67
N ALA A 151 -9.80 -16.06 5.29
CA ALA A 151 -9.35 -17.20 6.08
C ALA A 151 -7.81 -17.27 6.15
N THR A 152 -7.11 -16.92 5.08
CA THR A 152 -5.63 -16.82 5.10
C THR A 152 -5.15 -15.69 6.00
N ALA A 153 -5.80 -14.53 5.98
CA ALA A 153 -5.45 -13.43 6.85
C ALA A 153 -5.53 -13.83 8.34
N ARG A 154 -6.55 -14.61 8.74
CA ARG A 154 -6.66 -15.16 10.09
C ARG A 154 -5.53 -16.14 10.45
N LEU A 155 -5.20 -17.07 9.56
CA LEU A 155 -4.08 -18.01 9.75
C LEU A 155 -2.77 -17.25 9.95
N LEU A 156 -2.53 -16.27 9.09
CA LEU A 156 -1.33 -15.44 9.14
C LEU A 156 -1.27 -14.60 10.41
N HIS A 157 -2.40 -14.07 10.89
CA HIS A 157 -2.45 -13.35 12.17
C HIS A 157 -2.05 -14.24 13.34
N GLY A 158 -2.61 -15.45 13.42
CA GLY A 158 -2.25 -16.42 14.46
C GLY A 158 -0.77 -16.79 14.41
N PHE A 159 -0.26 -17.05 13.21
CA PHE A 159 1.15 -17.41 13.02
C PHE A 159 2.11 -16.27 13.37
N LEU A 160 1.80 -15.03 13.00
CA LEU A 160 2.56 -13.85 13.44
C LEU A 160 2.53 -13.68 14.96
N GLY A 161 1.42 -14.06 15.60
CA GLY A 161 1.31 -14.15 17.06
C GLY A 161 2.30 -15.12 17.69
N GLU A 162 2.49 -16.32 17.12
CA GLU A 162 3.51 -17.29 17.57
C GLU A 162 4.93 -16.69 17.49
N LEU A 163 5.19 -15.85 16.48
CA LEU A 163 6.47 -15.16 16.29
C LEU A 163 6.62 -13.89 17.16
N ALA A 164 5.58 -13.52 17.91
CA ALA A 164 5.44 -12.26 18.65
C ALA A 164 5.64 -11.01 17.78
N LEU A 165 5.16 -11.07 16.54
CA LEU A 165 5.16 -9.96 15.59
C LEU A 165 3.75 -9.32 15.54
N PRO A 166 3.60 -8.04 15.92
CA PRO A 166 2.34 -7.34 15.76
C PRO A 166 2.06 -7.10 14.27
N ALA A 167 0.80 -7.23 13.88
CA ALA A 167 0.39 -7.16 12.49
C ALA A 167 -0.83 -6.27 12.30
N ALA A 168 -0.80 -5.49 11.23
CA ALA A 168 -1.86 -4.61 10.77
C ALA A 168 -2.52 -5.19 9.53
N LEU A 169 -3.80 -4.90 9.32
CA LEU A 169 -4.56 -5.40 8.16
C LEU A 169 -5.11 -4.24 7.34
N MET A 170 -5.08 -4.35 6.01
CA MET A 170 -5.78 -3.41 5.13
C MET A 170 -6.37 -4.11 3.92
N THR A 171 -7.50 -3.61 3.43
CA THR A 171 -7.97 -3.94 2.09
C THR A 171 -7.07 -3.31 1.04
N THR A 172 -6.89 -4.00 -0.08
CA THR A 172 -6.06 -3.45 -1.17
C THR A 172 -6.82 -2.43 -2.02
N GLY A 173 -8.15 -2.38 -1.97
CA GLY A 173 -8.97 -1.68 -2.97
C GLY A 173 -8.99 -2.39 -4.34
N SER A 174 -8.44 -3.61 -4.43
CA SER A 174 -8.38 -4.41 -5.65
C SER A 174 -9.04 -5.77 -5.49
N ARG A 175 -8.34 -6.80 -4.99
CA ARG A 175 -8.89 -8.16 -4.86
C ARG A 175 -8.50 -8.81 -3.54
N GLY A 176 -7.30 -8.49 -3.06
CA GLY A 176 -6.73 -9.05 -1.85
C GLY A 176 -6.74 -8.16 -0.61
N LEU A 177 -6.04 -8.66 0.40
CA LEU A 177 -5.69 -7.97 1.64
C LEU A 177 -4.16 -7.83 1.73
N HIS A 178 -3.68 -6.77 2.38
CA HIS A 178 -2.29 -6.71 2.85
C HIS A 178 -2.25 -6.92 4.36
N VAL A 179 -1.35 -7.79 4.81
CA VAL A 179 -0.93 -7.88 6.20
C VAL A 179 0.42 -7.18 6.34
N VAL A 180 0.51 -6.21 7.25
CA VAL A 180 1.66 -5.32 7.40
C VAL A 180 2.25 -5.48 8.80
N VAL A 181 3.53 -5.85 8.87
CA VAL A 181 4.28 -5.98 10.13
C VAL A 181 5.19 -4.77 10.30
N PRO A 182 5.01 -3.94 11.35
CA PRO A 182 5.94 -2.85 11.66
C PRO A 182 7.30 -3.36 12.14
N LEU A 183 8.36 -2.94 11.47
CA LEU A 183 9.75 -3.25 11.83
C LEU A 183 10.47 -2.03 12.42
N ASP A 184 11.54 -2.28 13.14
CA ASP A 184 12.35 -1.24 13.80
C ASP A 184 13.36 -0.54 12.87
N GLY A 185 13.43 -0.93 11.58
CA GLY A 185 14.35 -0.34 10.62
C GLY A 185 15.82 -0.68 10.86
N ARG A 186 16.13 -1.81 11.53
CA ARG A 186 17.53 -2.22 11.76
C ARG A 186 18.10 -3.17 10.71
N HIS A 187 17.25 -3.79 9.90
CA HIS A 187 17.60 -4.89 9.00
C HIS A 187 17.57 -4.41 7.54
N GLY A 188 18.40 -5.00 6.68
CA GLY A 188 18.41 -4.70 5.24
C GLY A 188 17.23 -5.32 4.48
N PHE A 189 17.01 -4.90 3.24
CA PHE A 189 15.98 -5.48 2.36
C PHE A 189 16.12 -7.00 2.20
N ASP A 190 17.34 -7.51 1.98
CA ASP A 190 17.57 -8.95 1.78
C ASP A 190 17.22 -9.77 3.02
N GLU A 191 17.58 -9.28 4.22
CA GLU A 191 17.21 -9.94 5.48
C GLU A 191 15.69 -9.97 5.69
N VAL A 192 15.02 -8.84 5.41
CA VAL A 192 13.56 -8.73 5.53
C VAL A 192 12.85 -9.63 4.51
N HIS A 193 13.33 -9.66 3.26
CA HIS A 193 12.77 -10.48 2.20
C HIS A 193 12.97 -11.98 2.46
N THR A 194 14.17 -12.41 2.88
CA THR A 194 14.42 -13.80 3.27
C THR A 194 13.56 -14.20 4.46
N PHE A 195 13.41 -13.34 5.47
CA PHE A 195 12.50 -13.60 6.59
C PHE A 195 11.04 -13.74 6.13
N ALA A 196 10.56 -12.86 5.26
CA ALA A 196 9.21 -12.95 4.71
C ALA A 196 8.99 -14.26 3.94
N LYS A 197 9.97 -14.66 3.11
CA LYS A 197 9.94 -15.92 2.37
C LYS A 197 9.88 -17.13 3.31
N ASP A 198 10.78 -17.19 4.28
CA ASP A 198 10.84 -18.26 5.27
C ASP A 198 9.55 -18.41 6.07
N LEU A 199 8.96 -17.28 6.45
CA LEU A 199 7.69 -17.22 7.14
C LEU A 199 6.57 -17.76 6.25
N ALA A 200 6.47 -17.27 5.00
CA ALA A 200 5.46 -17.70 4.06
C ALA A 200 5.58 -19.19 3.70
N ASP A 201 6.79 -19.69 3.47
CA ASP A 201 7.05 -21.12 3.20
C ASP A 201 6.65 -21.98 4.39
N THR A 202 6.96 -21.56 5.62
CA THR A 202 6.58 -22.30 6.84
C THR A 202 5.07 -22.36 7.00
N LEU A 203 4.37 -21.24 6.79
CA LEU A 203 2.91 -21.20 6.87
C LEU A 203 2.26 -22.03 5.75
N ALA A 204 2.81 -21.98 4.53
CA ALA A 204 2.35 -22.80 3.42
C ALA A 204 2.56 -24.29 3.68
N ALA A 205 3.68 -24.69 4.27
CA ALA A 205 3.94 -26.07 4.66
C ALA A 205 2.98 -26.60 5.75
N ARG A 206 2.48 -25.72 6.63
CA ARG A 206 1.43 -26.07 7.63
C ARG A 206 0.03 -26.19 7.01
N HIS A 207 -0.20 -25.59 5.85
CA HIS A 207 -1.50 -25.58 5.16
C HIS A 207 -1.35 -25.82 3.65
N PRO A 208 -0.74 -26.95 3.22
CA PRO A 208 -0.33 -27.17 1.84
C PRO A 208 -1.49 -27.25 0.85
N ASP A 209 -2.68 -27.60 1.34
CA ASP A 209 -3.91 -27.71 0.55
C ASP A 209 -4.56 -26.34 0.28
N ARG A 210 -4.12 -25.29 0.99
CA ARG A 210 -4.75 -23.96 0.99
C ARG A 210 -3.82 -22.85 0.52
N LEU A 211 -2.53 -22.98 0.80
CA LEU A 211 -1.54 -21.92 0.62
C LEU A 211 -0.39 -22.37 -0.27
N THR A 212 0.23 -21.43 -0.96
CA THR A 212 1.41 -21.69 -1.80
C THR A 212 2.33 -20.47 -1.87
N THR A 213 3.62 -20.70 -2.01
CA THR A 213 4.64 -19.68 -2.33
C THR A 213 5.15 -19.81 -3.77
N GLU A 214 4.48 -20.62 -4.61
CA GLU A 214 4.83 -20.79 -6.02
C GLU A 214 4.56 -19.53 -6.84
N ALA A 215 5.63 -18.96 -7.40
CA ALA A 215 5.56 -17.72 -8.17
C ALA A 215 4.76 -17.88 -9.47
N ARG A 216 4.74 -19.07 -10.08
CA ARG A 216 4.04 -19.31 -11.35
C ARG A 216 2.58 -19.65 -11.12
N LYS A 217 1.66 -18.90 -11.74
CA LYS A 217 0.21 -19.11 -11.60
C LYS A 217 -0.24 -20.55 -11.84
N LYS A 218 0.31 -21.21 -12.86
CA LYS A 218 -0.02 -22.60 -13.22
C LYS A 218 0.33 -23.63 -12.13
N ASP A 219 1.30 -23.33 -11.28
CA ASP A 219 1.80 -24.25 -10.25
C ASP A 219 1.07 -24.04 -8.89
N ARG A 220 0.15 -23.07 -8.84
CA ARG A 220 -0.62 -22.72 -7.63
C ARG A 220 -1.84 -23.61 -7.44
N GLY A 221 -2.48 -24.06 -8.52
CA GLY A 221 -3.81 -24.67 -8.46
C GLY A 221 -4.83 -23.69 -7.87
N ASP A 222 -5.70 -24.17 -6.98
CA ASP A 222 -6.71 -23.36 -6.28
C ASP A 222 -6.20 -22.72 -4.98
N ARG A 223 -4.91 -22.88 -4.68
CA ARG A 223 -4.29 -22.39 -3.45
C ARG A 223 -4.01 -20.89 -3.52
N LEU A 224 -4.17 -20.22 -2.39
CA LEU A 224 -3.87 -18.81 -2.27
C LEU A 224 -2.35 -18.57 -2.22
N TYR A 225 -1.88 -17.66 -3.07
CA TYR A 225 -0.47 -17.30 -3.18
C TYR A 225 -0.08 -16.28 -2.10
N LEU A 226 0.87 -16.65 -1.25
CA LEU A 226 1.50 -15.73 -0.30
C LEU A 226 2.60 -14.94 -1.01
N ASP A 227 2.26 -13.75 -1.52
CA ASP A 227 3.23 -12.91 -2.22
C ASP A 227 4.12 -12.13 -1.23
N VAL A 228 5.40 -12.49 -1.22
CA VAL A 228 6.45 -11.86 -0.41
C VAL A 228 7.36 -10.94 -1.23
N GLN A 229 7.20 -10.90 -2.56
CA GLN A 229 8.12 -10.21 -3.48
C GLN A 229 8.14 -8.70 -3.22
N ARG A 230 7.05 -8.16 -2.67
CA ARG A 230 6.94 -6.76 -2.24
C ARG A 230 8.00 -6.32 -1.23
N ASN A 231 8.68 -7.26 -0.56
CA ASN A 231 9.71 -6.99 0.44
C ASN A 231 11.13 -6.85 -0.15
N ALA A 232 11.32 -7.10 -1.43
CA ALA A 232 12.62 -6.93 -2.09
C ALA A 232 12.95 -5.44 -2.33
N TYR A 233 14.24 -5.14 -2.55
CA TYR A 233 14.69 -3.79 -2.90
C TYR A 233 13.98 -3.26 -4.15
N ALA A 234 13.69 -1.96 -4.16
CA ALA A 234 12.99 -1.25 -5.25
C ALA A 234 11.56 -1.73 -5.56
N GLN A 235 11.02 -2.67 -4.78
CA GLN A 235 9.61 -3.01 -4.83
C GLN A 235 8.78 -2.01 -4.00
N THR A 236 7.54 -1.82 -4.43
CA THR A 236 6.61 -0.89 -3.81
C THR A 236 5.27 -1.57 -3.56
N VAL A 237 4.54 -1.03 -2.58
CA VAL A 237 3.18 -1.45 -2.23
C VAL A 237 2.26 -0.26 -2.27
N VAL A 238 0.99 -0.48 -2.57
CA VAL A 238 -0.01 0.59 -2.48
C VAL A 238 -0.02 1.19 -1.07
N ALA A 239 -0.04 2.51 -1.00
CA ALA A 239 -0.09 3.21 0.27
C ALA A 239 -1.48 3.05 0.94
N PRO A 240 -1.55 2.92 2.27
CA PRO A 240 -2.80 3.09 3.00
C PRO A 240 -3.51 4.39 2.59
N PHE A 241 -4.81 4.29 2.36
CA PHE A 241 -5.69 5.35 1.88
C PHE A 241 -5.44 5.85 0.45
N THR A 242 -4.66 5.14 -0.37
CA THR A 242 -4.60 5.47 -1.79
C THR A 242 -5.86 5.00 -2.52
N VAL A 243 -6.34 5.83 -3.45
CA VAL A 243 -7.33 5.42 -4.45
C VAL A 243 -6.71 4.39 -5.39
N ARG A 244 -7.53 3.49 -5.92
CA ARG A 244 -7.15 2.50 -6.94
C ARG A 244 -7.82 2.86 -8.26
N ALA A 245 -7.08 2.74 -9.36
CA ALA A 245 -7.58 2.94 -10.72
C ALA A 245 -8.54 1.80 -11.16
N ARG A 246 -9.75 1.83 -10.61
CA ARG A 246 -10.83 0.86 -10.83
C ARG A 246 -12.18 1.60 -10.80
N PRO A 247 -13.22 1.07 -11.46
CA PRO A 247 -14.57 1.65 -11.40
C PRO A 247 -15.03 1.87 -9.95
N GLY A 248 -15.64 3.03 -9.70
CA GLY A 248 -16.13 3.42 -8.37
C GLY A 248 -15.07 3.98 -7.41
N ALA A 249 -13.84 4.22 -7.89
CA ALA A 249 -12.74 4.79 -7.10
C ALA A 249 -12.53 4.10 -5.73
N PRO A 250 -12.35 2.76 -5.69
CA PRO A 250 -12.12 2.05 -4.45
C PRO A 250 -10.78 2.48 -3.83
N VAL A 251 -10.70 2.39 -2.51
CA VAL A 251 -9.55 2.83 -1.72
C VAL A 251 -8.91 1.64 -1.01
N ALA A 252 -7.58 1.64 -0.92
CA ALA A 252 -6.85 0.71 -0.08
C ALA A 252 -6.95 1.14 1.39
N VAL A 253 -7.74 0.48 2.23
CA VAL A 253 -8.13 1.02 3.54
C VAL A 253 -7.63 0.15 4.69
N PRO A 254 -6.87 0.70 5.66
CA PRO A 254 -6.65 0.11 6.98
C PRO A 254 -7.95 -0.38 7.62
N ILE A 255 -7.93 -1.59 8.17
CA ILE A 255 -9.06 -2.20 8.87
C ILE A 255 -8.58 -2.87 10.17
N GLY A 256 -9.52 -3.03 11.11
CA GLY A 256 -9.36 -3.86 12.29
C GLY A 256 -9.53 -5.34 11.94
N TRP A 257 -8.99 -6.22 12.79
CA TRP A 257 -9.06 -7.67 12.58
C TRP A 257 -10.49 -8.20 12.73
N GLU A 258 -11.28 -7.59 13.61
CA GLU A 258 -12.70 -7.88 13.83
C GLU A 258 -13.56 -7.59 12.59
N GLN A 259 -13.12 -6.72 11.68
CA GLN A 259 -13.84 -6.46 10.43
C GLN A 259 -13.81 -7.68 9.49
N LEU A 260 -12.90 -8.65 9.72
CA LEU A 260 -12.94 -9.95 9.04
C LEU A 260 -14.15 -10.80 9.45
N ASP A 261 -14.93 -10.43 10.45
CA ASP A 261 -16.13 -11.18 10.85
C ASP A 261 -17.36 -10.79 10.00
N ASP A 262 -17.31 -9.67 9.27
CA ASP A 262 -18.37 -9.25 8.36
C ASP A 262 -18.35 -10.06 7.04
N PRO A 263 -19.35 -10.92 6.77
CA PRO A 263 -19.38 -11.72 5.54
C PRO A 263 -19.46 -10.88 4.26
N GLN A 264 -19.90 -9.62 4.34
CA GLN A 264 -19.98 -8.70 3.21
C GLN A 264 -18.68 -7.95 2.93
N LEU A 265 -17.66 -8.08 3.80
CA LEU A 265 -16.35 -7.50 3.55
C LEU A 265 -15.77 -8.02 2.23
N THR A 266 -15.32 -7.10 1.39
CA THR A 266 -14.52 -7.39 0.18
C THR A 266 -13.32 -6.45 0.13
N ALA A 267 -12.36 -6.76 -0.74
CA ALA A 267 -11.20 -5.89 -0.96
C ALA A 267 -11.55 -4.48 -1.47
N ARG A 268 -12.76 -4.24 -1.97
CA ARG A 268 -13.24 -2.95 -2.52
C ARG A 268 -14.35 -2.33 -1.69
N ARG A 269 -14.48 -2.72 -0.41
CA ARG A 269 -15.55 -2.25 0.47
C ARG A 269 -15.62 -0.71 0.56
N TRP A 270 -14.48 -0.03 0.58
CA TRP A 270 -14.42 1.43 0.71
C TRP A 270 -14.03 2.11 -0.59
N THR A 271 -14.58 3.30 -0.79
CA THR A 271 -14.32 4.20 -1.93
C THR A 271 -13.95 5.59 -1.42
N ILE A 272 -13.68 6.53 -2.32
CA ILE A 272 -13.41 7.91 -1.90
C ILE A 272 -14.59 8.56 -1.14
N ALA A 273 -15.80 8.03 -1.28
CA ALA A 273 -17.00 8.54 -0.60
C ALA A 273 -17.05 8.22 0.90
N ASP A 274 -16.47 7.10 1.34
CA ASP A 274 -16.60 6.62 2.74
C ASP A 274 -15.26 6.27 3.42
N ALA A 275 -14.14 6.29 2.69
CA ALA A 275 -12.83 5.95 3.26
C ALA A 275 -12.35 6.95 4.33
N VAL A 276 -12.75 8.22 4.29
CA VAL A 276 -12.39 9.20 5.33
C VAL A 276 -13.05 8.85 6.66
N GLU A 277 -14.33 8.46 6.64
CA GLU A 277 -15.03 8.06 7.87
C GLU A 277 -14.39 6.80 8.48
N GLN A 278 -14.02 5.84 7.64
CA GLN A 278 -13.26 4.68 8.11
C GLN A 278 -11.88 5.06 8.66
N ALA A 279 -11.20 6.06 8.10
CA ALA A 279 -9.92 6.51 8.65
C ALA A 279 -10.06 7.12 10.06
N ARG A 280 -11.18 7.81 10.32
CA ARG A 280 -11.48 8.43 11.63
C ARG A 280 -11.68 7.41 12.75
N THR A 281 -12.05 6.17 12.44
CA THR A 281 -12.14 5.07 13.43
C THR A 281 -10.75 4.61 13.91
N LYS A 282 -9.67 5.04 13.25
CA LYS A 282 -8.27 4.70 13.54
C LYS A 282 -8.03 3.19 13.67
N PRO A 283 -8.27 2.39 12.61
CA PRO A 283 -8.24 0.92 12.70
C PRO A 283 -6.89 0.33 13.15
N TRP A 284 -5.81 1.11 13.00
CA TRP A 284 -4.46 0.71 13.39
C TRP A 284 -3.98 1.32 14.72
N SER A 285 -4.85 1.97 15.52
CA SER A 285 -4.45 2.60 16.78
C SER A 285 -3.91 1.62 17.82
N GLY A 286 -4.31 0.34 17.75
CA GLY A 286 -3.82 -0.72 18.64
C GLY A 286 -2.42 -1.22 18.31
N LEU A 287 -1.85 -0.85 17.16
CA LEU A 287 -0.47 -1.24 16.82
C LEU A 287 0.53 -0.41 17.60
N SER A 288 1.49 -1.09 18.22
CA SER A 288 2.64 -0.44 18.85
C SER A 288 3.30 0.52 17.86
N GLY A 289 3.44 1.79 18.25
CA GLY A 289 4.17 2.79 17.47
C GLY A 289 5.65 2.45 17.30
N ARG A 290 6.20 1.54 18.12
CA ARG A 290 7.56 1.00 17.97
C ARG A 290 7.49 -0.31 17.19
N GLY A 291 8.17 -0.35 16.05
CA GLY A 291 8.35 -1.57 15.26
C GLY A 291 9.20 -2.62 15.99
N ARG A 292 9.19 -3.86 15.47
CA ARG A 292 9.94 -4.98 16.06
C ARG A 292 11.23 -5.28 15.29
N ALA A 293 12.26 -5.69 16.03
CA ALA A 293 13.43 -6.32 15.46
C ALA A 293 13.07 -7.72 14.93
N LEU A 294 13.69 -8.13 13.82
CA LEU A 294 13.48 -9.48 13.28
C LEU A 294 14.22 -10.56 14.09
N GLY A 295 15.36 -10.26 14.72
CA GLY A 295 16.17 -11.25 15.43
C GLY A 295 15.39 -12.18 16.39
N PRO A 296 14.56 -11.67 17.32
CA PRO A 296 13.73 -12.53 18.18
C PRO A 296 12.70 -13.36 17.42
N ALA A 297 12.07 -12.80 16.38
CA ALA A 297 11.09 -13.52 15.56
C ALA A 297 11.76 -14.60 14.70
N ARG A 298 12.96 -14.32 14.18
CA ARG A 298 13.82 -15.27 13.46
C ARG A 298 14.10 -16.51 14.30
N ARG A 299 14.59 -16.34 15.54
CA ARG A 299 14.84 -17.49 16.45
C ARG A 299 13.59 -18.34 16.70
N ARG A 300 12.42 -17.72 16.82
CA ARG A 300 11.15 -18.45 16.97
C ARG A 300 10.79 -19.20 15.70
N LEU A 301 10.93 -18.57 14.54
CA LEU A 301 10.66 -19.18 13.25
C LEU A 301 11.58 -20.38 12.99
N ASP A 302 12.87 -20.24 13.27
CA ASP A 302 13.85 -21.32 13.08
C ASP A 302 13.52 -22.50 14.01
N ALA A 303 13.18 -22.26 15.28
CA ALA A 303 12.74 -23.32 16.20
C ALA A 303 11.48 -24.08 15.74
N LEU A 304 10.63 -23.46 14.93
CA LEU A 304 9.44 -24.10 14.35
C LEU A 304 9.76 -24.93 13.10
N ARG A 305 10.94 -24.73 12.51
CA ARG A 305 11.41 -25.41 11.28
C ARG A 305 12.34 -26.59 11.56
N GLY A 306 12.85 -26.71 12.79
CA GLY A 306 13.83 -27.73 13.20
C GLY A 306 15.26 -27.23 13.08
#